data_AF-A0A7X6TTZ3-F1
#
_entry.id   AF-A0A7X6TTZ3-F1
#
_cell.length_a   1.000
_cell.length_b   1.000
_cell.length_c   1.000
_cell.angle_alpha   90.00
_cell.angle_beta   90.00
_cell.angle_gamma   90.00
#
_symmetry.space_group_name_H-M   'P 1'
#
loop_
_entity.id
_entity.type
_entity.pdbx_description
1 polymer ?
#
loop_
_entity_poly.entity_id
_entity_poly.type
_entity_poly.pdbx_seq_one_letter_code
_entity_poly.pdbx_strand_id
1 'polypeptide(L)'
;MRSKENRGMMVLLFVIIILFVVFIVLYQNERIRVELPDTLSKNVTMSNWSLENSSGNGRPIEEDKSIYETDNTIYDTYISIFPTKDENGELIDFSAFGKHQARDHDYNPTLNSNIQIVEEGGVLDPLLNLDFTNSTIRVRGNSSRGDTYKSYKVKLDEETGGFLGQTSLNLNKHSEDHSKITTKFCTDVIRHIDHLVSYRTNFMRVWIRDTSLPEDEQEYEYYGLFTHIEQPN
;
A
#
# COMPACT_ATOMS: atom_id res chain seq x y z
N MET A 1 -30.09 51.64 25.94
CA MET A 1 -28.94 50.77 25.61
C MET A 1 -29.29 49.28 25.44
N ARG A 2 -30.34 48.75 26.08
CA ARG A 2 -30.66 47.30 26.14
C ARG A 2 -31.30 46.65 24.87
N SER A 3 -31.54 47.42 23.80
CA SER A 3 -32.23 46.94 22.57
C SER A 3 -31.26 46.57 21.43
N LYS A 4 -30.08 47.20 21.35
CA LYS A 4 -29.06 46.87 20.33
C LYS A 4 -28.33 45.56 20.65
N GLU A 5 -28.16 45.24 21.92
CA GLU A 5 -27.50 44.01 22.42
C GLU A 5 -28.30 42.74 22.07
N ASN A 6 -29.63 42.79 22.23
CA ASN A 6 -30.52 41.69 21.85
C ASN A 6 -30.60 41.46 20.34
N ARG A 7 -30.42 42.51 19.52
CA ARG A 7 -30.33 42.37 18.06
C ARG A 7 -29.02 41.70 17.64
N GLY A 8 -27.91 42.04 18.29
CA GLY A 8 -26.61 41.38 18.06
C GLY A 8 -26.62 39.91 18.42
N MET A 9 -27.20 39.55 19.58
CA MET A 9 -27.38 38.13 19.96
C MET A 9 -28.29 37.37 18.98
N MET A 10 -29.39 37.97 18.52
CA MET A 10 -30.30 37.29 17.58
C MET A 10 -29.64 37.03 16.21
N VAL A 11 -28.80 37.95 15.73
CA VAL A 11 -28.03 37.74 14.50
C VAL A 11 -26.99 36.64 14.69
N LEU A 12 -26.30 36.60 15.82
CA LEU A 12 -25.32 35.55 16.13
C LEU A 12 -25.99 34.16 16.22
N LEU A 13 -27.15 34.07 16.87
CA LEU A 13 -27.94 32.84 16.95
C LEU A 13 -28.38 32.35 15.56
N PHE A 14 -28.79 33.28 14.70
CA PHE A 14 -29.17 32.95 13.32
C PHE A 14 -28.00 32.42 12.49
N VAL A 15 -26.81 33.01 12.64
CA VAL A 15 -25.59 32.54 11.96
C VAL A 15 -25.17 31.15 12.46
N ILE A 16 -25.27 30.87 13.76
CA ILE A 16 -24.97 29.55 14.33
C ILE A 16 -25.93 28.49 13.78
N ILE A 17 -27.22 28.81 13.66
CA ILE A 17 -28.21 27.89 13.09
C ILE A 17 -27.88 27.59 11.61
N ILE A 18 -27.52 28.61 10.83
CA ILE A 18 -27.12 28.42 9.42
C ILE A 18 -25.89 27.51 9.32
N LEU A 19 -24.85 27.77 10.13
CA LEU A 19 -23.66 26.93 10.15
C LEU A 19 -23.97 25.48 10.54
N PHE A 20 -24.89 25.28 11.48
CA PHE A 20 -25.31 23.94 11.88
C PHE A 20 -26.05 23.20 10.77
N VAL A 21 -26.91 23.91 10.01
CA VAL A 21 -27.60 23.34 8.84
C VAL A 21 -26.60 22.99 7.74
N VAL A 22 -25.65 23.87 7.43
CA VAL A 22 -24.60 23.61 6.44
C VAL A 22 -23.75 22.40 6.86
N PHE A 23 -23.39 22.31 8.14
CA PHE A 23 -22.67 21.16 8.68
C PHE A 23 -23.45 19.85 8.52
N ILE A 24 -24.76 19.84 8.81
CA ILE A 24 -25.60 18.65 8.62
C ILE A 24 -25.65 18.24 7.14
N VAL A 25 -25.76 19.20 6.22
CA VAL A 25 -25.82 18.92 4.77
C VAL A 25 -24.51 18.31 4.29
N LEU A 26 -23.37 18.89 4.67
CA LEU A 26 -22.05 18.36 4.33
C LEU A 26 -21.82 16.99 4.97
N TYR A 27 -22.19 16.82 6.24
CA TYR A 27 -22.08 15.56 6.95
C TYR A 27 -22.92 14.44 6.33
N GLN A 28 -24.11 14.75 5.79
CA GLN A 28 -24.90 13.77 5.07
C GLN A 28 -24.33 13.46 3.67
N ASN A 29 -23.71 14.43 3.01
CA ASN A 29 -23.16 14.25 1.66
C ASN A 29 -21.83 13.47 1.67
N GLU A 30 -21.05 13.55 2.75
CA GLU A 30 -19.81 12.76 2.95
C GLU A 30 -20.05 11.33 3.46
N ARG A 31 -21.29 10.98 3.84
CA ARG A 31 -21.60 9.57 4.17
C ARG A 31 -21.55 8.75 2.90
N ILE A 32 -20.56 7.85 2.84
CA ILE A 32 -20.48 6.75 1.87
C ILE A 32 -21.88 6.14 1.74
N ARG A 33 -22.44 6.14 0.53
CA ARG A 33 -23.71 5.46 0.26
C ARG A 33 -23.48 3.98 0.54
N VAL A 34 -23.90 3.52 1.72
CA VAL A 34 -24.00 2.09 1.99
C VAL A 34 -25.06 1.58 1.02
N GLU A 35 -24.61 0.77 0.05
CA GLU A 35 -25.54 0.07 -0.84
C GLU A 35 -26.53 -0.70 0.05
N LEU A 36 -27.81 -0.34 -0.05
CA LEU A 36 -28.83 -1.12 0.63
C LEU A 36 -28.79 -2.53 0.04
N PRO A 37 -28.86 -3.58 0.87
CA PRO A 37 -28.96 -4.94 0.36
C PRO A 37 -30.17 -5.00 -0.55
N ASP A 38 -29.95 -5.46 -1.77
CA ASP A 38 -30.95 -5.63 -2.81
C ASP A 38 -32.19 -6.30 -2.18
N THR A 39 -33.34 -5.61 -2.19
CA THR A 39 -34.57 -6.04 -1.48
C THR A 39 -35.21 -7.31 -2.09
N LEU A 40 -34.49 -8.02 -2.95
CA LEU A 40 -34.85 -9.30 -3.54
C LEU A 40 -34.24 -10.50 -2.79
N SER A 41 -33.55 -10.29 -1.67
CA SER A 41 -33.11 -11.37 -0.79
C SER A 41 -34.30 -11.98 -0.03
N LYS A 42 -35.03 -12.89 -0.68
CA LYS A 42 -35.87 -13.88 0.01
C LYS A 42 -34.98 -14.61 1.02
N ASN A 43 -35.47 -14.80 2.25
CA ASN A 43 -34.83 -15.53 3.37
C ASN A 43 -33.99 -16.77 2.95
N VAL A 44 -32.73 -16.57 2.55
CA VAL A 44 -31.77 -17.67 2.31
C VAL A 44 -30.95 -17.85 3.58
N THR A 45 -31.33 -18.84 4.39
CA THR A 45 -30.48 -19.34 5.48
C THR A 45 -29.43 -20.28 4.89
N MET A 46 -28.21 -20.34 5.45
CA MET A 46 -27.10 -21.22 4.99
C MET A 46 -27.50 -22.69 4.79
N SER A 47 -28.54 -23.16 5.50
CA SER A 47 -29.07 -24.53 5.39
C SER A 47 -29.94 -24.78 4.14
N ASN A 48 -30.41 -23.74 3.46
CA ASN A 48 -31.31 -23.81 2.29
C ASN A 48 -30.71 -23.19 1.02
N TRP A 49 -29.39 -22.96 1.00
CA TRP A 49 -28.69 -22.45 -0.17
C TRP A 49 -28.60 -23.52 -1.26
N SER A 50 -29.04 -23.16 -2.47
CA SER A 50 -28.83 -23.96 -3.69
C SER A 50 -28.38 -23.04 -4.81
N LEU A 51 -27.70 -23.61 -5.82
CA LEU A 51 -27.28 -22.85 -7.01
C LEU A 51 -28.48 -22.16 -7.68
N GLU A 52 -29.62 -22.84 -7.76
CA GLU A 52 -30.87 -22.31 -8.33
C GLU A 52 -31.44 -21.10 -7.57
N ASN A 53 -31.22 -21.04 -6.26
CA ASN A 53 -31.69 -19.97 -5.37
C ASN A 53 -30.62 -18.90 -5.09
N SER A 54 -29.46 -18.99 -5.73
CA SER A 54 -28.39 -18.00 -5.59
C SER A 54 -28.74 -16.74 -6.37
N SER A 55 -28.59 -15.57 -5.74
CA SER A 55 -28.73 -14.25 -6.40
C SER A 55 -27.73 -14.02 -7.54
N GLY A 56 -26.69 -14.85 -7.64
CA GLY A 56 -25.70 -14.85 -8.72
C GLY A 56 -25.92 -15.93 -9.79
N ASN A 57 -26.98 -16.74 -9.71
CA ASN A 57 -27.18 -17.83 -10.66
C ASN A 57 -27.45 -17.31 -12.08
N GLY A 58 -26.62 -17.73 -13.04
CA GLY A 58 -26.71 -17.31 -14.44
C GLY A 58 -26.24 -15.87 -14.71
N ARG A 59 -25.73 -15.14 -13.71
CA ARG A 59 -25.08 -13.84 -13.93
C ARG A 59 -23.64 -14.08 -14.43
N PRO A 60 -23.20 -13.38 -15.50
CA PRO A 60 -21.79 -13.39 -15.88
C PRO A 60 -20.96 -12.80 -14.74
N ILE A 61 -19.72 -13.27 -14.61
CA ILE A 61 -18.76 -12.64 -13.69
C ILE A 61 -18.36 -11.33 -14.34
N GLU A 62 -18.83 -10.22 -13.79
CA GLU A 62 -18.45 -8.88 -14.22
C GLU A 62 -17.47 -8.28 -13.22
N GLU A 63 -16.37 -7.76 -13.73
CA GLU A 63 -15.37 -7.07 -12.93
C GLU A 63 -15.68 -5.57 -12.94
N ASP A 64 -15.63 -4.94 -11.77
CA ASP A 64 -15.67 -3.50 -11.67
C ASP A 64 -14.28 -2.90 -11.94
N LYS A 65 -14.10 -2.32 -13.13
CA LYS A 65 -12.83 -1.67 -13.50
C LYS A 65 -12.61 -0.31 -12.82
N SER A 66 -13.65 0.30 -12.24
CA SER A 66 -13.56 1.64 -11.64
C SER A 66 -12.65 1.68 -10.41
N ILE A 67 -12.42 0.53 -9.78
CA ILE A 67 -11.48 0.40 -8.67
C ILE A 67 -10.02 0.55 -9.12
N TYR A 68 -9.71 0.54 -10.42
CA TYR A 68 -8.34 0.67 -10.92
C TYR A 68 -8.09 2.06 -11.50
N GLU A 69 -7.73 3.02 -10.65
CA GLU A 69 -7.15 4.27 -11.14
C GLU A 69 -5.78 3.99 -11.77
N THR A 70 -5.58 4.46 -13.01
CA THR A 70 -4.33 4.24 -13.73
C THR A 70 -3.31 5.26 -13.27
N ASP A 71 -2.33 4.79 -12.53
CA ASP A 71 -1.18 5.58 -12.12
C ASP A 71 0.09 5.07 -12.82
N ASN A 72 0.63 5.91 -13.70
CA ASN A 72 1.88 5.66 -14.43
C ASN A 72 3.04 6.47 -13.87
N THR A 73 2.88 7.08 -12.71
CA THR A 73 3.97 7.79 -12.04
C THR A 73 5.06 6.80 -11.61
N ILE A 74 6.29 7.30 -11.61
CA ILE A 74 7.44 6.62 -11.04
C ILE A 74 7.58 7.14 -9.61
N TYR A 75 7.80 6.25 -8.67
CA TYR A 75 8.05 6.61 -7.28
C TYR A 75 9.52 6.44 -6.93
N ASP A 76 10.05 7.37 -6.14
CA ASP A 76 11.31 7.19 -5.43
C ASP A 76 11.03 6.59 -4.05
N THR A 77 11.58 5.41 -3.79
CA THR A 77 11.41 4.66 -2.54
C THR A 77 12.73 4.64 -1.80
N TYR A 78 12.77 5.29 -0.64
CA TYR A 78 13.92 5.35 0.23
C TYR A 78 13.72 4.39 1.40
N ILE A 79 14.66 3.47 1.61
CA ILE A 79 14.57 2.43 2.64
C ILE A 79 15.83 2.49 3.51
N SER A 80 15.70 2.84 4.78
CA SER A 80 16.74 2.61 5.78
C SER A 80 16.56 1.24 6.39
N ILE A 81 17.62 0.44 6.50
CA ILE A 81 17.55 -0.91 7.05
C ILE A 81 18.34 -0.95 8.36
N PHE A 82 17.68 -1.41 9.41
CA PHE A 82 18.24 -1.46 10.75
C PHE A 82 18.69 -2.88 11.12
N PRO A 83 19.86 -3.05 11.76
CA PRO A 83 20.23 -4.30 12.38
C PRO A 83 19.16 -4.74 13.37
N THR A 84 18.68 -5.97 13.22
CA THR A 84 17.58 -6.51 14.02
C THR A 84 18.05 -7.76 14.73
N LYS A 85 17.44 -8.08 15.88
CA LYS A 85 17.72 -9.34 16.56
C LYS A 85 16.76 -10.40 16.03
N ASP A 86 17.30 -11.54 15.62
CA ASP A 86 16.52 -12.70 15.23
C ASP A 86 15.86 -13.38 16.46
N GLU A 87 14.97 -14.35 16.23
CA GLU A 87 14.30 -15.14 17.28
C GLU A 87 15.30 -15.80 18.25
N ASN A 88 16.50 -16.12 17.76
CA ASN A 88 17.60 -16.70 18.54
C ASN A 88 18.45 -15.66 19.31
N GLY A 89 18.13 -14.37 19.17
CA GLY A 89 18.85 -13.26 19.80
C GLY A 89 20.15 -12.85 19.09
N GLU A 90 20.47 -13.48 17.96
CA GLU A 90 21.61 -13.08 17.10
C GLU A 90 21.27 -11.79 16.36
N LEU A 91 22.24 -10.88 16.28
CA LEU A 91 22.08 -9.62 15.56
C LEU A 91 22.34 -9.87 14.07
N ILE A 92 21.31 -9.65 13.26
CA ILE A 92 21.33 -9.75 11.82
C ILE A 92 21.34 -8.35 11.20
N ASP A 93 22.27 -8.15 10.27
CA ASP A 93 22.44 -6.93 9.51
C ASP A 93 21.94 -7.11 8.07
N PHE A 94 22.07 -6.08 7.24
CA PHE A 94 21.67 -6.13 5.85
C PHE A 94 22.44 -7.18 5.02
N SER A 95 23.68 -7.51 5.40
CA SER A 95 24.48 -8.55 4.73
C SER A 95 23.84 -9.93 4.81
N ALA A 96 22.97 -10.16 5.81
CA ALA A 96 22.17 -11.37 5.94
C ALA A 96 21.34 -11.66 4.67
N PHE A 97 20.84 -10.63 4.00
CA PHE A 97 20.10 -10.82 2.75
C PHE A 97 20.97 -11.40 1.63
N GLY A 98 22.27 -11.16 1.64
CA GLY A 98 23.20 -11.74 0.68
C GLY A 98 23.33 -13.27 0.79
N LYS A 99 23.03 -13.84 1.96
CA LYS A 99 23.22 -15.28 2.27
C LYS A 99 22.10 -16.17 1.72
N HIS A 100 21.01 -15.58 1.23
CA HIS A 100 19.87 -16.33 0.67
C HIS A 100 20.26 -17.24 -0.49
N GLN A 101 19.70 -18.45 -0.46
CA GLN A 101 19.80 -19.42 -1.53
C GLN A 101 18.45 -19.56 -2.25
N ALA A 102 18.51 -19.91 -3.53
CA ALA A 102 17.32 -20.24 -4.30
C ALA A 102 16.62 -21.47 -3.69
N ARG A 103 15.29 -21.39 -3.50
CA ARG A 103 14.46 -22.50 -2.99
C ARG A 103 14.73 -22.91 -1.53
N ASP A 104 15.51 -22.12 -0.81
CA ASP A 104 15.64 -22.26 0.63
C ASP A 104 14.46 -21.56 1.32
N HIS A 105 13.69 -22.35 2.06
CA HIS A 105 12.53 -21.90 2.82
C HIS A 105 12.81 -21.74 4.31
N ASP A 106 13.95 -22.25 4.79
CA ASP A 106 14.30 -22.27 6.21
C ASP A 106 14.94 -20.94 6.62
N TYR A 107 15.76 -20.36 5.74
CA TYR A 107 16.40 -19.06 6.00
C TYR A 107 15.66 -17.90 5.35
N ASN A 108 14.87 -17.16 6.16
CA ASN A 108 14.21 -15.92 5.72
C ASN A 108 14.10 -14.84 6.80
N PRO A 109 15.24 -14.24 7.21
CA PRO A 109 15.25 -13.20 8.23
C PRO A 109 14.41 -11.99 7.83
N THR A 110 13.83 -11.35 8.83
CA THR A 110 13.11 -10.07 8.68
C THR A 110 13.88 -9.00 9.44
N LEU A 111 14.14 -7.88 8.79
CA LEU A 111 14.81 -6.72 9.39
C LEU A 111 13.80 -5.59 9.58
N ASN A 112 14.03 -4.77 10.60
CA ASN A 112 13.33 -3.52 10.77
C ASN A 112 13.81 -2.51 9.72
N SER A 113 12.90 -1.67 9.24
CA SER A 113 13.21 -0.66 8.25
C SER A 113 12.43 0.64 8.46
N ASN A 114 12.97 1.72 7.93
CA ASN A 114 12.24 2.95 7.68
C ASN A 114 12.02 3.09 6.18
N ILE A 115 10.80 3.32 5.72
CA ILE A 115 10.49 3.53 4.31
C ILE A 115 9.79 4.88 4.11
N GLN A 116 10.23 5.59 3.08
CA GLN A 116 9.55 6.76 2.52
C GLN A 116 9.32 6.56 1.04
N ILE A 117 8.13 6.89 0.57
CA ILE A 117 7.75 6.78 -0.83
C ILE A 117 7.30 8.16 -1.28
N VAL A 118 7.98 8.71 -2.28
CA VAL A 118 7.65 10.00 -2.88
C VAL A 118 7.49 9.83 -4.37
N GLU A 119 6.67 10.67 -5.00
CA GLU A 119 6.62 10.75 -6.47
C GLU A 119 7.97 11.22 -7.03
N GLU A 120 8.26 10.90 -8.28
CA GLU A 120 9.50 11.31 -8.96
C GLU A 120 9.75 12.83 -8.84
N GLY A 121 10.89 13.19 -8.25
CA GLY A 121 11.27 14.58 -8.01
C GLY A 121 10.57 15.23 -6.80
N GLY A 122 9.83 14.45 -6.02
CA GLY A 122 9.28 14.83 -4.73
C GLY A 122 10.39 15.05 -3.69
N VAL A 123 10.06 15.83 -2.67
CA VAL A 123 10.97 16.07 -1.53
C VAL A 123 10.63 15.08 -0.43
N LEU A 124 11.65 14.48 0.17
CA LEU A 124 11.51 13.65 1.37
C LEU A 124 10.84 14.44 2.49
N ASP A 125 10.02 13.76 3.31
CA ASP A 125 9.38 14.43 4.44
C ASP A 125 10.44 14.77 5.50
N PRO A 126 10.73 16.06 5.75
CA PRO A 126 11.74 16.46 6.72
C PRO A 126 11.29 16.19 8.17
N LEU A 127 10.00 15.94 8.41
CA LEU A 127 9.45 15.64 9.73
C LEU A 127 9.53 14.16 10.08
N LEU A 128 9.67 13.28 9.08
CA LEU A 128 9.83 11.86 9.35
C LEU A 128 11.26 11.58 9.77
N ASN A 129 11.42 11.14 11.02
CA ASN A 129 12.72 10.75 11.52
C ASN A 129 13.16 9.42 10.87
N LEU A 130 14.25 9.49 10.11
CA LEU A 130 14.80 8.38 9.32
C LEU A 130 15.36 7.23 10.17
N ASP A 131 15.57 7.46 11.47
CA ASP A 131 16.18 6.51 12.40
C ASP A 131 15.15 5.76 13.25
N PHE A 132 13.86 6.01 13.04
CA PHE A 132 12.78 5.21 13.63
C PHE A 132 12.30 4.14 12.66
N THR A 133 11.97 2.96 13.20
CA THR A 133 11.31 1.91 12.41
C THR A 133 9.86 2.30 12.12
N ASN A 134 9.43 2.07 10.87
CA ASN A 134 8.05 2.30 10.43
C ASN A 134 7.56 1.17 9.51
N SER A 135 8.41 0.18 9.28
CA SER A 135 8.19 -0.95 8.40
C SER A 135 9.14 -2.10 8.73
N THR A 136 8.88 -3.25 8.15
CA THR A 136 9.78 -4.40 8.15
C THR A 136 10.08 -4.83 6.72
N ILE A 137 11.29 -5.30 6.46
CA ILE A 137 11.75 -5.73 5.15
C ILE A 137 12.29 -7.17 5.23
N ARG A 138 12.00 -7.94 4.18
CA ARG A 138 12.57 -9.27 3.96
C ARG A 138 12.73 -9.57 2.49
N VAL A 139 13.57 -10.54 2.14
CA VAL A 139 13.69 -11.00 0.76
C VAL A 139 12.45 -11.79 0.34
N ARG A 140 12.02 -11.62 -0.91
CA ARG A 140 10.87 -12.33 -1.51
C ARG A 140 11.24 -13.10 -2.76
N GLY A 141 10.32 -13.97 -3.15
CA GLY A 141 10.48 -14.90 -4.26
C GLY A 141 10.83 -16.31 -3.76
N ASN A 142 11.10 -17.21 -4.70
CA ASN A 142 11.50 -18.58 -4.43
C ASN A 142 12.85 -18.88 -5.10
N SER A 143 12.88 -18.89 -6.43
CA SER A 143 14.12 -18.96 -7.22
C SER A 143 14.94 -17.68 -7.09
N SER A 144 14.30 -16.52 -7.25
CA SER A 144 14.95 -15.20 -7.26
C SER A 144 15.62 -14.79 -5.94
N ARG A 145 15.49 -15.60 -4.87
CA ARG A 145 16.20 -15.39 -3.61
C ARG A 145 17.71 -15.56 -3.79
N GLY A 146 18.14 -16.43 -4.71
CA GLY A 146 19.56 -16.68 -4.99
C GLY A 146 20.21 -15.63 -5.88
N ASP A 147 19.44 -14.72 -6.47
CA ASP A 147 19.97 -13.74 -7.43
C ASP A 147 20.86 -12.72 -6.75
N THR A 148 21.89 -12.22 -7.44
CA THR A 148 22.74 -11.14 -6.92
C THR A 148 21.91 -9.93 -6.47
N TYR A 149 20.93 -9.54 -7.30
CA TYR A 149 20.00 -8.46 -6.99
C TYR A 149 18.68 -9.02 -6.46
N LYS A 150 18.42 -8.76 -5.18
CA LYS A 150 17.27 -9.32 -4.46
C LYS A 150 15.98 -8.57 -4.78
N SER A 151 14.86 -9.28 -4.62
CA SER A 151 13.53 -8.69 -4.54
C SER A 151 13.10 -8.61 -3.08
N TYR A 152 12.35 -7.58 -2.71
CA TYR A 152 12.00 -7.30 -1.32
C TYR A 152 10.49 -7.29 -1.10
N LYS A 153 10.07 -7.79 0.06
CA LYS A 153 8.73 -7.54 0.61
C LYS A 153 8.91 -6.59 1.77
N VAL A 154 8.31 -5.41 1.67
CA VAL A 154 8.25 -4.42 2.74
C VAL A 154 6.84 -4.44 3.32
N LYS A 155 6.72 -4.52 4.64
CA LYS A 155 5.44 -4.43 5.34
C LYS A 155 5.46 -3.16 6.18
N LEU A 156 4.57 -2.24 5.87
CA LEU A 156 4.37 -0.99 6.59
C LEU A 156 3.70 -1.28 7.93
N ASP A 157 4.12 -0.57 8.96
CA ASP A 157 3.46 -0.58 10.26
C ASP A 157 2.11 0.15 10.17
N GLU A 158 1.20 -0.18 11.07
CA GLU A 158 -0.17 0.38 11.05
C GLU A 158 -0.17 1.90 11.20
N GLU A 159 0.80 2.46 11.92
CA GLU A 159 0.95 3.90 12.17
C GLU A 159 1.46 4.68 10.95
N THR A 160 2.20 4.04 10.05
CA THR A 160 2.79 4.66 8.84
C THR A 160 1.74 4.95 7.78
N GLY A 161 0.60 4.23 7.82
CA GLY A 161 -0.39 4.24 6.76
C GLY A 161 0.00 3.37 5.56
N GLY A 162 -1.00 3.02 4.74
CA GLY A 162 -0.80 2.20 3.56
C GLY A 162 -0.43 3.01 2.32
N PHE A 163 0.41 2.45 1.45
CA PHE A 163 0.65 3.00 0.11
C PHE A 163 -0.45 2.54 -0.84
N LEU A 164 -1.21 3.46 -1.42
CA LEU A 164 -2.38 3.16 -2.26
C LEU A 164 -3.37 2.17 -1.62
N GLY A 165 -3.52 2.25 -0.29
CA GLY A 165 -4.36 1.34 0.50
C GLY A 165 -3.72 -0.01 0.86
N GLN A 166 -2.45 -0.22 0.53
CA GLN A 166 -1.72 -1.46 0.81
C GLN A 166 -0.74 -1.29 1.97
N THR A 167 -0.79 -2.23 2.91
CA THR A 167 0.19 -2.31 4.01
C THR A 167 1.40 -3.14 3.64
N SER A 168 1.36 -3.91 2.54
CA SER A 168 2.49 -4.72 2.11
C SER A 168 2.88 -4.43 0.66
N LEU A 169 4.11 -3.97 0.51
CA LEU A 169 4.71 -3.61 -0.76
C LEU A 169 5.59 -4.75 -1.26
N ASN A 170 5.27 -5.23 -2.44
CA ASN A 170 6.03 -6.27 -3.10
C ASN A 170 6.93 -5.66 -4.17
N LEU A 171 8.20 -5.43 -3.85
CA LEU A 171 9.19 -4.82 -4.72
C LEU A 171 9.95 -5.92 -5.48
N ASN A 172 9.64 -6.10 -6.76
CA ASN A 172 10.29 -7.10 -7.60
C ASN A 172 11.40 -6.48 -8.43
N LYS A 173 12.60 -7.06 -8.35
CA LYS A 173 13.74 -6.61 -9.16
C LYS A 173 13.67 -7.09 -10.61
N HIS A 174 12.97 -8.23 -10.83
CA HIS A 174 12.91 -8.92 -12.12
C HIS A 174 14.31 -9.10 -12.74
N SER A 175 15.29 -9.52 -11.94
CA SER A 175 16.69 -9.79 -12.32
C SER A 175 16.82 -10.47 -13.69
N GLU A 176 16.03 -11.52 -13.93
CA GLU A 176 16.00 -12.33 -15.15
C GLU A 176 15.31 -11.66 -16.36
N ASP A 177 14.44 -10.68 -16.14
CA ASP A 177 13.82 -9.91 -17.22
C ASP A 177 14.76 -8.78 -17.66
N HIS A 178 15.30 -8.87 -18.87
CA HIS A 178 16.18 -7.83 -19.41
C HIS A 178 15.46 -6.49 -19.65
N SER A 179 14.16 -6.54 -19.96
CA SER A 179 13.37 -5.35 -20.24
C SER A 179 12.90 -4.65 -18.96
N LYS A 180 12.79 -5.37 -17.83
CA LYS A 180 12.22 -4.94 -16.54
C LYS A 180 10.76 -4.48 -16.59
N ILE A 181 10.15 -4.43 -17.78
CA ILE A 181 8.79 -3.90 -17.98
C ILE A 181 7.76 -5.00 -18.24
N THR A 182 8.18 -6.24 -18.51
CA THR A 182 7.28 -7.31 -18.98
C THR A 182 6.09 -7.50 -18.05
N THR A 183 6.34 -7.56 -16.73
CA THR A 183 5.27 -7.79 -15.76
C THR A 183 4.26 -6.65 -15.73
N LYS A 184 4.73 -5.38 -15.67
CA LYS A 184 3.84 -4.21 -15.72
C LYS A 184 3.06 -4.15 -17.04
N PHE A 185 3.74 -4.43 -18.14
CA PHE A 185 3.10 -4.45 -19.46
C PHE A 185 1.99 -5.50 -19.53
N CYS A 186 2.26 -6.73 -19.08
CA CYS A 186 1.26 -7.80 -19.05
C CYS A 186 0.06 -7.45 -18.15
N THR A 187 0.29 -6.91 -16.95
CA THR A 187 -0.81 -6.51 -16.04
C THR A 187 -1.63 -5.35 -16.62
N ASP A 188 -0.98 -4.37 -17.23
CA ASP A 188 -1.67 -3.26 -17.90
C ASP A 188 -2.49 -3.74 -19.11
N VAL A 189 -1.98 -4.68 -19.91
CA VAL A 189 -2.75 -5.28 -21.01
C VAL A 189 -3.97 -6.04 -20.50
N ILE A 190 -3.81 -6.89 -19.47
CA ILE A 190 -4.93 -7.64 -18.88
C ILE A 190 -5.98 -6.69 -18.31
N ARG A 191 -5.57 -5.54 -17.74
CA ARG A 191 -6.50 -4.54 -17.21
C ARG A 191 -7.49 -4.04 -18.26
N HIS A 192 -7.10 -3.99 -19.53
CA HIS A 192 -7.95 -3.56 -20.64
C HIS A 192 -8.86 -4.66 -21.20
N ILE A 193 -8.76 -5.90 -20.72
CA ILE A 193 -9.66 -6.98 -21.11
C ILE A 193 -10.87 -6.98 -20.18
N ASP A 194 -12.07 -6.96 -20.77
CA ASP A 194 -13.32 -6.99 -20.03
C ASP A 194 -13.44 -8.28 -19.21
N HIS A 195 -13.96 -8.15 -17.98
CA HIS A 195 -14.22 -9.26 -17.06
C HIS A 195 -12.98 -10.08 -16.64
N LEU A 196 -11.77 -9.50 -16.71
CA LEU A 196 -10.53 -10.11 -16.24
C LEU A 196 -9.80 -9.25 -15.21
N VAL A 197 -9.74 -9.77 -13.98
CA VAL A 197 -9.03 -9.15 -12.86
C VAL A 197 -7.55 -9.02 -13.17
N SER A 198 -7.02 -7.81 -12.99
CA SER A 198 -5.58 -7.51 -13.05
C SER A 198 -5.07 -6.91 -11.74
N TYR A 199 -3.75 -6.78 -11.63
CA TYR A 199 -3.08 -6.16 -10.48
C TYR A 199 -2.68 -4.72 -10.80
N ARG A 200 -2.70 -3.85 -9.78
CA ARG A 200 -2.00 -2.56 -9.86
C ARG A 200 -0.49 -2.78 -9.78
N THR A 201 0.23 -2.06 -10.63
CA THR A 201 1.69 -2.18 -10.74
C THR A 201 2.31 -0.82 -11.00
N ASN A 202 3.29 -0.43 -10.20
CA ASN A 202 3.99 0.85 -10.29
C ASN A 202 5.49 0.63 -10.39
N PHE A 203 6.19 1.51 -11.09
CA PHE A 203 7.65 1.51 -11.08
C PHE A 203 8.16 2.29 -9.87
N MET A 204 9.14 1.70 -9.19
CA MET A 204 9.76 2.28 -8.00
C MET A 204 11.28 2.28 -8.15
N ARG A 205 11.91 3.44 -8.03
CA ARG A 205 13.36 3.59 -7.92
C ARG A 205 13.73 3.41 -6.46
N VAL A 206 14.47 2.34 -6.16
CA VAL A 206 14.76 1.99 -4.76
C VAL A 206 16.15 2.49 -4.36
N TRP A 207 16.19 3.22 -3.25
CA TRP A 207 17.38 3.71 -2.59
C TRP A 207 17.47 3.04 -1.21
N ILE A 208 18.60 2.42 -0.90
CA ILE A 208 18.78 1.71 0.38
C ILE A 208 19.91 2.34 1.16
N ARG A 209 19.67 2.61 2.44
CA ARG A 209 20.65 3.04 3.43
C ARG A 209 20.83 1.93 4.45
N ASP A 210 22.05 1.42 4.61
CA ASP A 210 22.38 0.41 5.61
C ASP A 210 22.88 1.09 6.89
N THR A 211 22.12 1.00 7.98
CA THR A 211 22.51 1.64 9.25
C THR A 211 23.39 0.73 10.12
N SER A 212 23.81 -0.44 9.61
CA SER A 212 24.82 -1.27 10.26
C SER A 212 26.24 -0.71 10.10
N LEU A 213 26.44 0.14 9.08
CA LEU A 213 27.70 0.79 8.77
C LEU A 213 27.98 1.97 9.72
N PRO A 214 29.26 2.39 9.85
CA PRO A 214 29.63 3.62 10.53
C PRO A 214 28.83 4.83 10.03
N GLU A 215 28.50 5.79 10.90
CA GLU A 215 27.61 6.92 10.60
C GLU A 215 28.08 7.75 9.39
N ASP A 216 29.39 7.82 9.14
CA ASP A 216 30.01 8.48 8.00
C ASP A 216 29.84 7.74 6.65
N GLU A 217 29.45 6.47 6.69
CA GLU A 217 29.18 5.63 5.52
C GLU A 217 27.67 5.38 5.31
N GLN A 218 26.80 5.88 6.19
CA GLN A 218 25.35 5.69 6.10
C GLN A 218 24.70 6.60 5.05
N GLU A 219 24.93 6.29 3.78
CA GLU A 219 24.34 7.00 2.64
C GLU A 219 23.27 6.17 1.93
N TYR A 220 22.37 6.85 1.20
CA TYR A 220 21.40 6.19 0.34
C TYR A 220 22.04 5.78 -0.98
N GLU A 221 22.23 4.48 -1.17
CA GLU A 221 22.73 3.92 -2.42
C GLU A 221 21.58 3.55 -3.37
N TYR A 222 21.78 3.75 -4.67
CA TYR A 222 20.79 3.41 -5.69
C TYR A 222 20.82 1.93 -6.05
N TYR A 223 19.73 1.21 -5.75
CA TYR A 223 19.59 -0.22 -6.06
C TYR A 223 18.87 -0.48 -7.40
N GLY A 224 18.46 0.58 -8.10
CA GLY A 224 17.86 0.50 -9.42
C GLY A 224 16.34 0.54 -9.43
N LEU A 225 15.78 0.28 -10.61
CA LEU A 225 14.34 0.18 -10.82
C LEU A 225 13.80 -1.16 -10.33
N PHE A 226 12.64 -1.10 -9.67
CA PHE A 226 11.82 -2.22 -9.21
C PHE A 226 10.39 -2.03 -9.71
N THR A 227 9.66 -3.14 -9.78
CA THR A 227 8.22 -3.14 -10.05
C THR A 227 7.49 -3.50 -8.77
N HIS A 228 6.74 -2.55 -8.22
CA HIS A 228 5.76 -2.82 -7.19
C HIS A 228 4.58 -3.59 -7.80
N ILE A 229 4.16 -4.68 -7.16
CA ILE A 229 2.96 -5.41 -7.53
C ILE A 229 2.02 -5.45 -6.33
N GLU A 230 0.77 -5.07 -6.58
CA GLU A 230 -0.30 -5.14 -5.60
C GLU A 230 -0.40 -6.52 -4.94
N GLN A 231 -0.60 -6.52 -3.62
CA GLN A 231 -1.01 -7.71 -2.92
C GLN A 231 -2.54 -7.74 -2.83
N PRO A 232 -3.23 -8.73 -3.45
CA PRO A 232 -4.64 -8.94 -3.18
C PRO A 232 -4.77 -9.40 -1.72
N ASN A 233 -5.55 -8.63 -0.95
CA ASN A 233 -5.76 -8.84 0.49
C ASN A 233 -7.22 -9.20 0.75
#